data_AF-A0A133KCZ8-F1
#
_entry.id   AF-A0A133KCZ8-F1
#
_cell.length_a   1.000
_cell.length_b   1.000
_cell.length_c   1.000
_cell.angle_alpha   90.00
_cell.angle_beta   90.00
_cell.angle_gamma   90.00
#
_symmetry.space_group_name_H-M   'P 1'
#
loop_
_entity.id
_entity.type
_entity.pdbx_description
1 polymer ?
#
loop_
_entity_poly.entity_id
_entity_poly.type
_entity_poly.pdbx_seq_one_letter_code
_entity_poly.pdbx_strand_id
1 'polypeptide(L)'
;MGYIIIAIIIIIAIIQVNEEDKKLKTMSDPNAEGYDNTRLTLVEKYNYEEIYPVGVKYYTSNIDKFMKNFPHPEWNNDKIDKLVHYKYYAQNNVLVKLENEKHKNDPTAIKVTLNNRTIGYISRDQKELVRRLTKIPNLVRAEIYGGPRKIYDSKKDKYVELKDYEYTIRIYIEK
;
A
#
# COMPACT_ATOMS: atom_id res chain seq x y z
N MET A 1 21.56 -31.99 1.13
CA MET A 1 20.58 -31.85 0.03
C MET A 1 19.46 -30.83 0.32
N GLY A 2 18.81 -30.85 1.48
CA GLY A 2 17.69 -29.92 1.79
C GLY A 2 18.03 -28.42 1.73
N TYR A 3 19.22 -28.02 2.19
CA TYR A 3 19.66 -26.61 2.15
C TYR A 3 19.87 -26.06 0.74
N ILE A 4 20.23 -26.91 -0.23
CA ILE A 4 20.44 -26.51 -1.63
C ILE A 4 19.08 -26.21 -2.28
N ILE A 5 18.06 -27.00 -1.97
CA ILE A 5 16.70 -26.83 -2.50
C ILE A 5 16.08 -25.51 -1.98
N ILE A 6 16.26 -25.19 -0.70
CA ILE A 6 15.74 -23.93 -0.12
C ILE A 6 16.42 -22.70 -0.74
N ALA A 7 17.74 -22.74 -0.95
CA ALA A 7 18.47 -21.66 -1.58
C ALA A 7 18.01 -21.42 -3.03
N ILE A 8 17.75 -22.48 -3.79
CA ILE A 8 17.24 -22.40 -5.16
C ILE A 8 15.84 -21.76 -5.19
N ILE A 9 14.94 -22.13 -4.27
CA ILE A 9 13.58 -21.55 -4.19
C ILE A 9 13.64 -20.04 -3.88
N ILE A 10 14.53 -19.62 -2.97
CA ILE A 10 14.71 -18.20 -2.63
C ILE A 10 15.23 -17.41 -3.83
N ILE A 11 16.19 -17.96 -4.57
CA ILE A 11 16.75 -17.33 -5.77
C ILE A 11 15.68 -17.17 -6.86
N ILE A 12 14.85 -18.19 -7.08
CA ILE A 12 13.75 -18.13 -8.06
C ILE A 12 12.72 -17.07 -7.67
N ALA A 13 12.35 -16.99 -6.39
CA ALA A 13 11.41 -15.97 -5.90
C ALA A 13 11.97 -14.55 -6.07
N ILE A 14 13.27 -14.33 -5.82
CA ILE A 14 13.92 -13.02 -6.03
C ILE A 14 13.95 -12.64 -7.52
N ILE A 15 14.22 -13.60 -8.41
CA ILE A 15 14.24 -13.36 -9.86
C ILE A 15 12.84 -13.00 -10.37
N GLN A 16 11.79 -13.72 -9.94
CA GLN A 16 10.42 -13.41 -10.30
C GLN A 16 9.99 -12.01 -9.85
N VAL A 17 10.33 -11.64 -8.59
CA VAL A 17 10.08 -10.29 -8.07
C VAL A 17 10.80 -9.22 -8.90
N ASN A 18 12.05 -9.46 -9.29
CA ASN A 18 12.82 -8.51 -10.11
C ASN A 18 12.28 -8.38 -11.53
N GLU A 19 11.76 -9.45 -12.14
CA GLU A 19 11.16 -9.39 -13.48
C GLU A 19 9.81 -8.67 -13.48
N GLU A 20 8.98 -8.90 -12.47
CA GLU A 20 7.72 -8.16 -12.30
C GLU A 20 7.97 -6.67 -12.04
N ASP A 21 8.93 -6.34 -11.16
CA ASP A 21 9.33 -4.95 -10.87
C ASP A 21 9.86 -4.22 -12.11
N LYS A 22 10.62 -4.92 -12.96
CA LYS A 22 11.09 -4.37 -14.25
C LYS A 22 9.95 -4.12 -15.23
N LYS A 23 8.99 -5.05 -15.37
CA LYS A 23 7.83 -4.87 -16.25
C LYS A 23 6.96 -3.70 -15.80
N LEU A 24 6.77 -3.53 -14.50
CA LEU A 24 6.04 -2.41 -13.91
C LEU A 24 6.71 -1.05 -14.18
N LYS A 25 8.04 -0.97 -14.07
CA LYS A 25 8.81 0.25 -14.38
C LYS A 25 8.75 0.64 -15.86
N THR A 26 8.57 -0.30 -16.78
CA THR A 26 8.43 -0.01 -18.21
C THR A 26 7.04 0.48 -18.63
N MET A 27 6.04 0.38 -17.75
CA MET A 27 4.66 0.86 -18.02
C MET A 27 4.36 2.23 -17.40
N SER A 28 5.30 2.82 -16.67
CA SER A 28 5.12 4.15 -16.08
C SER A 28 5.46 5.25 -17.10
N ASP A 29 4.48 6.11 -17.40
CA ASP A 29 4.67 7.32 -18.21
C ASP A 29 5.66 8.29 -17.49
N PRO A 30 6.76 8.69 -18.14
CA PRO A 30 7.74 9.59 -17.54
C PRO A 30 7.29 11.05 -17.45
N ASN A 31 6.14 11.43 -18.05
CA ASN A 31 5.69 12.82 -18.16
C ASN A 31 4.53 13.23 -17.25
N ALA A 32 3.97 12.34 -16.41
CA ALA A 32 2.90 12.82 -15.54
C ALA A 32 3.42 13.32 -14.20
N GLU A 33 2.91 14.49 -13.86
CA GLU A 33 3.07 15.17 -12.59
C GLU A 33 2.52 14.30 -11.45
N GLY A 34 3.39 13.50 -10.80
CA GLY A 34 3.33 13.11 -9.39
C GLY A 34 2.04 12.51 -8.78
N TYR A 35 0.97 12.25 -9.54
CA TYR A 35 -0.33 11.92 -8.94
C TYR A 35 -1.15 10.82 -9.63
N ASP A 36 -0.87 10.41 -10.89
CA ASP A 36 -1.86 9.60 -11.62
C ASP A 36 -1.34 8.43 -12.51
N ASN A 37 -0.04 8.12 -12.55
CA ASN A 37 0.46 7.12 -13.53
C ASN A 37 0.33 5.65 -13.13
N THR A 38 -0.39 5.40 -12.05
CA THR A 38 -0.32 4.12 -11.34
C THR A 38 -1.63 3.76 -10.62
N ARG A 39 -2.67 4.61 -10.75
CA ARG A 39 -4.04 4.16 -10.57
C ARG A 39 -4.33 3.15 -11.68
N LEU A 40 -4.92 2.01 -11.31
CA LEU A 40 -5.42 1.07 -12.30
C LEU A 40 -6.25 1.84 -13.33
N THR A 41 -5.92 1.66 -14.60
CA THR A 41 -6.74 2.14 -15.71
C THR A 41 -8.17 1.65 -15.52
N LEU A 42 -9.15 2.34 -16.11
CA LEU A 42 -10.56 1.90 -16.07
C LEU A 42 -10.71 0.43 -16.49
N VAL A 43 -9.91 -0.02 -17.46
CA VAL A 43 -9.87 -1.41 -17.94
C VAL A 43 -9.31 -2.36 -16.87
N GLU A 44 -8.20 -2.00 -16.22
CA GLU A 44 -7.65 -2.80 -15.14
C GLU A 44 -8.62 -2.91 -13.94
N LYS A 45 -9.34 -1.84 -13.60
CA LYS A 45 -10.35 -1.90 -12.53
C LYS A 45 -11.45 -2.96 -12.75
N TYR A 46 -11.74 -3.33 -14.00
CA TYR A 46 -12.65 -4.44 -14.27
C TYR A 46 -12.05 -5.81 -13.95
N ASN A 47 -10.73 -5.96 -14.10
CA ASN A 47 -10.00 -7.21 -13.91
C ASN A 47 -9.54 -7.41 -12.45
N TYR A 48 -9.53 -6.37 -11.63
CA TYR A 48 -9.12 -6.45 -10.23
C TYR A 48 -10.30 -6.28 -9.28
N GLU A 49 -10.23 -6.99 -8.15
CA GLU A 49 -11.04 -6.77 -6.96
C GLU A 49 -10.29 -5.87 -5.98
N GLU A 50 -10.96 -4.80 -5.53
CA GLU A 50 -10.41 -3.86 -4.56
C GLU A 50 -10.74 -4.29 -3.13
N ILE A 51 -9.71 -4.53 -2.32
CA ILE A 51 -9.86 -4.94 -0.92
C ILE A 51 -9.23 -3.90 -0.01
N TYR A 52 -9.97 -3.46 1.01
CA TYR A 52 -9.51 -2.47 1.98
C TYR A 52 -9.21 -3.17 3.30
N PRO A 53 -7.94 -3.27 3.72
CA PRO A 53 -7.59 -3.89 4.99
C PRO A 53 -8.23 -3.15 6.17
N VAL A 54 -8.62 -3.91 7.18
CA VAL A 54 -9.09 -3.39 8.46
C VAL A 54 -7.95 -3.27 9.45
N GLY A 55 -8.14 -2.43 10.47
CA GLY A 55 -7.16 -2.24 11.55
C GLY A 55 -5.94 -1.40 11.15
N VAL A 56 -5.93 -0.79 9.96
CA VAL A 56 -4.85 0.08 9.45
C VAL A 56 -4.44 1.16 10.45
N LYS A 57 -5.41 1.75 11.15
CA LYS A 57 -5.17 2.77 12.19
C LYS A 57 -4.27 2.30 13.35
N TYR A 58 -4.16 1.00 13.61
CA TYR A 58 -3.28 0.45 14.64
C TYR A 58 -1.84 0.26 14.15
N TYR A 59 -1.60 0.40 12.85
CA TYR A 59 -0.31 0.14 12.20
C TYR A 59 0.26 1.38 11.49
N THR A 60 -0.24 2.57 11.81
CA THR A 60 0.19 3.84 11.19
C THR A 60 1.70 4.05 11.29
N SER A 61 2.35 3.63 12.39
CA SER A 61 3.80 3.73 12.56
C SER A 61 4.61 2.83 11.61
N ASN A 62 4.06 1.67 11.24
CA ASN A 62 4.69 0.77 10.25
C ASN A 62 4.55 1.35 8.84
N ILE A 63 3.40 1.94 8.53
CA ILE A 63 3.12 2.56 7.23
C ILE A 63 3.96 3.84 7.08
N ASP A 64 4.02 4.67 8.11
CA ASP A 64 4.81 5.92 8.14
C ASP A 64 6.31 5.65 7.89
N LYS A 65 6.86 4.55 8.41
CA LYS A 65 8.25 4.14 8.11
C LYS A 65 8.51 3.92 6.63
N PHE A 66 7.52 3.42 5.89
CA PHE A 66 7.62 3.26 4.44
C PHE A 66 7.40 4.61 3.73
N MET A 67 6.34 5.34 4.10
CA MET A 67 5.93 6.57 3.44
C MET A 67 6.95 7.72 3.58
N LYS A 68 7.79 7.71 4.62
CA LYS A 68 8.90 8.67 4.80
C LYS A 68 9.85 8.80 3.62
N ASN A 69 9.95 7.77 2.77
CA ASN A 69 10.79 7.81 1.59
C ASN A 69 10.16 8.61 0.43
N PHE A 70 8.91 9.05 0.59
CA PHE A 70 8.14 9.72 -0.46
C PHE A 70 7.49 11.03 0.05
N PRO A 71 8.27 11.97 0.61
CA PRO A 71 7.74 13.24 1.08
C PRO A 71 7.19 14.07 -0.08
N HIS A 72 6.09 14.77 0.17
CA HIS A 72 5.60 15.80 -0.73
C HIS A 72 6.57 17.00 -0.65
N PRO A 73 7.15 17.49 -1.76
CA PRO A 73 8.16 18.55 -1.77
C PRO A 73 7.63 19.85 -1.16
N GLU A 74 6.35 20.12 -1.37
CA GLU A 74 5.66 21.30 -0.85
C GLU A 74 5.21 21.18 0.61
N TRP A 75 5.44 20.05 1.29
CA TRP A 75 4.97 19.85 2.66
C TRP A 75 5.45 20.95 3.64
N ASN A 76 6.67 21.45 3.44
CA ASN A 76 7.27 22.50 4.27
C ASN A 76 6.91 23.92 3.82
N ASN A 77 6.08 24.08 2.79
CA ASN A 77 5.65 25.39 2.33
C ASN A 77 4.47 25.89 3.17
N ASP A 78 4.51 27.16 3.58
CA ASP A 78 3.44 27.82 4.33
C ASP A 78 2.32 28.31 3.43
N LYS A 79 2.58 28.45 2.12
CA LYS A 79 1.59 28.85 1.10
C LYS A 79 1.47 27.73 0.07
N ILE A 80 0.43 26.92 0.24
CA ILE A 80 0.07 25.81 -0.65
C ILE A 80 -1.28 26.16 -1.28
N ASP A 81 -1.48 25.93 -2.58
CA ASP A 81 -2.74 26.19 -3.27
C ASP A 81 -3.79 25.06 -3.10
N LYS A 82 -3.78 24.36 -1.95
CA LYS A 82 -4.64 23.18 -1.70
C LYS A 82 -5.28 23.20 -0.32
N LEU A 83 -6.61 23.14 -0.26
CA LEU A 83 -7.38 23.11 1.00
C LEU A 83 -6.91 22.05 2.02
N VAL A 84 -6.45 20.89 1.53
CA VAL A 84 -5.85 19.81 2.32
C VAL A 84 -4.58 19.34 1.63
N HIS A 85 -3.51 19.17 2.41
CA HIS A 85 -2.22 18.73 1.91
C HIS A 85 -1.67 17.60 2.77
N TYR A 86 -1.35 16.46 2.16
CA TYR A 86 -0.73 15.33 2.86
C TYR A 86 0.80 15.43 2.82
N LYS A 87 1.46 14.95 3.86
CA LYS A 87 2.93 14.95 3.96
C LYS A 87 3.60 14.07 2.93
N TYR A 88 2.94 13.00 2.50
CA TYR A 88 3.52 12.01 1.60
C TYR A 88 2.66 11.90 0.34
N TYR A 89 3.31 11.66 -0.79
CA TYR A 89 2.60 11.30 -2.02
C TYR A 89 1.95 9.93 -1.88
N ALA A 90 0.80 9.74 -2.54
CA ALA A 90 0.21 8.42 -2.71
C ALA A 90 1.22 7.49 -3.40
N GLN A 91 1.45 6.32 -2.81
CA GLN A 91 2.31 5.29 -3.35
C GLN A 91 1.46 4.20 -3.95
N ASN A 92 1.55 4.06 -5.27
CA ASN A 92 0.79 3.08 -6.03
C ASN A 92 1.67 1.91 -6.46
N ASN A 93 1.06 0.79 -6.85
CA ASN A 93 1.75 -0.45 -7.22
C ASN A 93 2.74 -0.97 -6.17
N VAL A 94 2.54 -0.61 -4.90
CA VAL A 94 3.34 -1.11 -3.78
C VAL A 94 3.04 -2.60 -3.62
N LEU A 95 4.06 -3.44 -3.60
CA LEU A 95 3.88 -4.87 -3.34
C LEU A 95 3.68 -5.09 -1.83
N VAL A 96 2.52 -5.62 -1.47
CA VAL A 96 2.21 -6.08 -0.11
C VAL A 96 2.03 -7.59 -0.10
N LYS A 97 2.37 -8.22 1.00
CA LYS A 97 2.26 -9.67 1.16
C LYS A 97 1.03 -10.01 1.96
N LEU A 98 0.24 -10.95 1.44
CA LEU A 98 -0.85 -11.61 2.16
C LEU A 98 -0.30 -12.86 2.83
N GLU A 99 -0.53 -13.03 4.12
CA GLU A 99 -0.01 -14.16 4.89
C GLU A 99 -1.09 -14.72 5.84
N ASN A 100 -1.14 -16.04 5.98
CA ASN A 100 -1.98 -16.65 7.01
C ASN A 100 -1.37 -16.39 8.39
N GLU A 101 -2.18 -15.96 9.34
CA GLU A 101 -1.78 -15.80 10.74
C GLU A 101 -2.80 -16.43 11.67
N LYS A 102 -2.31 -17.23 12.62
CA LYS A 102 -3.14 -17.77 13.70
C LYS A 102 -3.32 -16.70 14.79
N HIS A 103 -4.22 -15.76 14.55
CA HIS A 103 -4.48 -14.65 15.47
C HIS A 103 -5.43 -15.08 16.61
N LYS A 104 -5.24 -14.54 17.83
CA LYS A 104 -6.01 -14.92 19.04
C LYS A 104 -7.53 -14.82 18.83
N ASN A 105 -7.96 -13.76 18.15
CA ASN A 105 -9.38 -13.48 17.92
C ASN A 105 -9.88 -14.00 16.57
N ASP A 106 -8.99 -14.47 15.69
CA ASP A 106 -9.33 -14.98 14.37
C ASP A 106 -8.25 -15.97 13.90
N PRO A 107 -8.44 -17.28 14.14
CA PRO A 107 -7.43 -18.30 13.80
C PRO A 107 -7.12 -18.43 12.31
N THR A 108 -7.97 -17.85 11.43
CA THR A 108 -7.80 -17.90 9.98
C THR A 108 -7.54 -16.51 9.38
N ALA A 109 -7.06 -15.58 10.21
CA ALA A 109 -6.74 -14.22 9.80
C ALA A 109 -5.78 -14.19 8.60
N ILE A 110 -6.02 -13.25 7.69
CA ILE A 110 -5.11 -12.95 6.59
C ILE A 110 -4.47 -11.61 6.94
N LYS A 111 -3.19 -11.69 7.32
CA LYS A 111 -2.36 -10.54 7.64
C LYS A 111 -1.85 -9.91 6.36
N VAL A 112 -1.86 -8.58 6.30
CA VAL A 112 -1.26 -7.79 5.23
C VAL A 112 0.04 -7.21 5.75
N THR A 113 1.15 -7.51 5.09
CA THR A 113 2.47 -7.01 5.46
C THR A 113 3.13 -6.20 4.34
N LEU A 114 3.86 -5.17 4.74
CA LEU A 114 4.72 -4.34 3.89
C LEU A 114 6.11 -4.32 4.52
N ASN A 115 7.14 -4.70 3.76
CA ASN A 115 8.50 -4.83 4.27
C ASN A 115 8.58 -5.64 5.59
N ASN A 116 7.89 -6.79 5.62
CA ASN A 116 7.75 -7.69 6.78
C ASN A 116 7.10 -7.07 8.03
N ARG A 117 6.41 -5.93 7.89
CA ARG A 117 5.67 -5.28 8.99
C ARG A 117 4.18 -5.34 8.71
N THR A 118 3.39 -5.69 9.72
CA THR A 118 1.93 -5.65 9.63
C THR A 118 1.44 -4.24 9.35
N ILE A 119 0.58 -4.10 8.36
CA ILE A 119 -0.09 -2.83 8.00
C ILE A 119 -1.62 -2.93 8.06
N GLY A 120 -2.16 -4.14 8.25
CA GLY A 120 -3.60 -4.37 8.42
C GLY A 120 -3.93 -5.85 8.30
N TYR A 121 -5.22 -6.16 8.27
CA TYR A 121 -5.76 -7.50 8.03
C TYR A 121 -6.88 -7.44 7.01
N ILE A 122 -7.09 -8.53 6.26
CA ILE A 122 -8.33 -8.68 5.48
C ILE A 122 -9.50 -8.85 6.47
N SER A 123 -10.61 -8.16 6.20
CA SER A 123 -11.81 -8.26 7.03
C SER A 123 -12.37 -9.69 7.02
N ARG A 124 -13.06 -10.08 8.09
CA ARG A 124 -13.52 -11.47 8.27
C ARG A 124 -14.42 -11.94 7.14
N ASP A 125 -15.30 -11.07 6.66
CA ASP A 125 -16.27 -11.26 5.57
C ASP A 125 -15.60 -11.35 4.20
N GLN A 126 -14.42 -10.74 4.00
CA GLN A 126 -13.71 -10.78 2.72
C GLN A 126 -12.70 -11.93 2.61
N LYS A 127 -12.42 -12.68 3.69
CA LYS A 127 -11.39 -13.76 3.67
C LYS A 127 -11.69 -14.84 2.64
N GLU A 128 -12.96 -15.25 2.51
CA GLU A 128 -13.34 -16.31 1.55
C GLU A 128 -13.18 -15.84 0.11
N LEU A 129 -13.54 -14.59 -0.18
CA LEU A 129 -13.33 -13.96 -1.48
C LEU A 129 -11.83 -13.93 -1.81
N VAL A 130 -11.00 -13.41 -0.90
CA VAL A 130 -9.54 -13.34 -1.11
C VAL A 130 -8.94 -14.72 -1.35
N ARG A 131 -9.34 -15.76 -0.59
CA ARG A 131 -8.85 -17.13 -0.79
C ARG A 131 -9.29 -17.77 -2.11
N ARG A 132 -10.40 -17.30 -2.68
CA ARG A 132 -10.89 -17.74 -3.99
C ARG A 132 -10.10 -17.10 -5.13
N LEU A 133 -9.80 -15.81 -4.99
CA LEU A 133 -9.09 -15.02 -5.99
C LEU A 133 -7.58 -15.29 -6.00
N THR A 134 -6.99 -15.61 -4.84
CA THR A 134 -5.54 -15.84 -4.74
C THR A 134 -5.18 -16.92 -3.73
N LYS A 135 -4.06 -17.61 -4.01
CA LYS A 135 -3.37 -18.45 -3.02
C LYS A 135 -2.72 -17.56 -1.97
N ILE A 136 -2.50 -18.09 -0.76
CA ILE A 136 -1.83 -17.39 0.35
C ILE A 136 -0.76 -18.32 0.92
N PRO A 137 0.50 -17.88 1.07
CA PRO A 137 0.96 -16.50 0.91
C PRO A 137 1.08 -16.07 -0.56
N ASN A 138 0.87 -14.77 -0.81
CA ASN A 138 1.07 -14.17 -2.14
C ASN A 138 1.47 -12.68 -2.02
N LEU A 139 2.17 -12.16 -3.02
CA LEU A 139 2.42 -10.73 -3.20
C LEU A 139 1.33 -10.17 -4.11
N VAL A 140 0.77 -9.02 -3.72
CA VAL A 140 -0.30 -8.34 -4.44
C VAL A 140 -0.01 -6.85 -4.50
N ARG A 141 -0.52 -6.20 -5.55
CA ARG A 141 -0.36 -4.75 -5.71
C ARG A 141 -1.25 -4.00 -4.72
N ALA A 142 -0.76 -2.88 -4.23
CA ALA A 142 -1.51 -1.99 -3.37
C ALA A 142 -1.24 -0.52 -3.69
N GLU A 143 -2.24 0.30 -3.41
CA GLU A 143 -2.15 1.75 -3.30
C GLU A 143 -2.20 2.12 -1.82
N ILE A 144 -1.24 2.94 -1.37
CA ILE A 144 -1.10 3.40 0.00
C ILE A 144 -1.07 4.93 -0.03
N TYR A 145 -2.00 5.56 0.66
CA TYR A 145 -2.10 7.03 0.71
C TYR A 145 -2.59 7.52 2.06
N GLY A 146 -2.47 8.83 2.28
CA GLY A 146 -2.82 9.49 3.52
C GLY A 146 -1.58 9.84 4.36
N GLY A 147 -1.71 9.74 5.67
CA GLY A 147 -0.68 10.15 6.64
C GLY A 147 -0.96 11.52 7.24
N PRO A 148 0.06 12.18 7.84
CA PRO A 148 -0.13 13.50 8.43
C PRO A 148 -0.57 14.50 7.36
N ARG A 149 -1.49 15.37 7.75
CA ARG A 149 -2.08 16.37 6.84
C ARG A 149 -2.06 17.76 7.45
N LYS A 150 -1.91 18.76 6.58
CA LYS A 150 -2.18 20.16 6.86
C LYS A 150 -3.51 20.55 6.25
N ILE A 151 -4.30 21.34 6.98
CA ILE A 151 -5.54 21.95 6.47
C ILE A 151 -5.39 23.47 6.55
N TYR A 152 -5.91 24.17 5.55
CA TYR A 152 -5.97 25.63 5.57
C TYR A 152 -6.99 26.11 6.61
N ASP A 153 -6.53 26.85 7.62
CA ASP A 153 -7.37 27.52 8.61
C ASP A 153 -7.64 28.94 8.14
N SER A 154 -8.81 29.17 7.55
CA SER A 154 -9.22 30.47 7.02
C SER A 154 -9.32 31.57 8.08
N LYS A 155 -9.50 31.21 9.36
CA LYS A 155 -9.55 32.20 10.45
C LYS A 155 -8.16 32.68 10.84
N LYS A 156 -7.15 31.83 10.65
CA LYS A 156 -5.74 32.14 10.97
C LYS A 156 -4.91 32.49 9.74
N ASP A 157 -5.52 32.47 8.56
CA ASP A 157 -4.87 32.64 7.25
C ASP A 157 -3.58 31.83 7.11
N LYS A 158 -3.63 30.56 7.55
CA LYS A 158 -2.46 29.68 7.51
C LYS A 158 -2.83 28.21 7.55
N TYR A 159 -1.90 27.37 7.10
CA TYR A 159 -2.01 25.93 7.24
C TYR A 159 -1.71 25.47 8.67
N VAL A 160 -2.53 24.57 9.19
CA VAL A 160 -2.34 23.92 10.50
C VAL A 160 -2.19 22.42 10.30
N GLU A 161 -1.14 21.85 10.92
CA GLU A 161 -0.94 20.41 10.94
C GLU A 161 -1.95 19.77 11.89
N LEU A 162 -2.68 18.78 11.39
CA LEU A 162 -3.58 17.98 12.21
C LEU A 162 -2.85 16.74 12.75
N LYS A 163 -3.27 16.32 13.94
CA LYS A 163 -2.73 15.13 14.61
C LYS A 163 -3.41 13.83 14.17
N ASP A 164 -4.36 13.88 13.24
CA ASP A 164 -5.08 12.73 12.72
C ASP A 164 -4.31 12.09 11.54
N TYR A 165 -3.47 11.11 11.89
CA TYR A 165 -2.78 10.28 10.92
C TYR A 165 -3.72 9.21 10.39
N GLU A 166 -4.31 9.43 9.22
CA GLU A 166 -5.14 8.43 8.57
C GLU A 166 -4.45 7.92 7.30
N TYR A 167 -4.02 6.67 7.34
CA TYR A 167 -3.58 5.96 6.16
C TYR A 167 -4.73 5.12 5.61
N THR A 168 -4.85 5.10 4.30
CA THR A 168 -5.69 4.16 3.57
C THR A 168 -4.79 3.25 2.75
N ILE A 169 -5.12 1.97 2.76
CA ILE A 169 -4.49 0.95 1.94
C ILE A 169 -5.60 0.33 1.10
N ARG A 170 -5.37 0.25 -0.20
CA ARG A 170 -6.23 -0.45 -1.15
C ARG A 170 -5.40 -1.53 -1.83
N ILE A 171 -5.82 -2.77 -1.69
CA ILE A 171 -5.18 -3.94 -2.30
C ILE A 171 -5.94 -4.30 -3.57
N TYR A 172 -5.20 -4.70 -4.59
CA TYR A 172 -5.74 -5.14 -5.88
C TYR A 172 -5.42 -6.62 -6.08
N ILE A 173 -6.46 -7.45 -6.21
CA ILE A 173 -6.33 -8.90 -6.47
C ILE A 173 -7.02 -9.22 -7.79
N GLU A 174 -6.34 -9.91 -8.70
CA GLU A 174 -6.90 -10.26 -10.01
C GLU A 174 -8.11 -11.20 -9.86
N LYS A 175 -9.15 -11.00 -10.67
CA LYS A 175 -10.42 -11.74 -10.63
C LYS A 175 -10.35 -13.08 -11.36
#